data_AF-A0A3D4R466-F1
#
_entry.id   AF-A0A3D4R466-F1
#
_cell.length_a   1.000
_cell.length_b   1.000
_cell.length_c   1.000
_cell.angle_alpha   90.00
_cell.angle_beta   90.00
_cell.angle_gamma   90.00
#
_symmetry.space_group_name_H-M   'P 1'
#
loop_
_entity.id
_entity.type
_entity.pdbx_description
1 polymer ?
#
loop_
_entity_poly.entity_id
_entity_poly.type
_entity_poly.pdbx_seq_one_letter_code
_entity_poly.pdbx_strand_id
1 'polypeptide(L)'
;MESMGHLTPSALSVKDLPWQILWSKEKCTLCGSCTAVCPVRAIDLGVHRKRSLQVPVGLENRPGNLFSIYHGIDQRTDPAHACVGCGMCTLVCPNGAIAPMHAEGIDKLRFHVNQGGEPRRRGGRRNNPDSVLDKIKFVRISMLTDPALDAGRHEFELRTLLGRVLPPEEMLKASRENGWMPPVREIYPLVIGSMSFGALSPNMWEGLQMGVAYLNEELGMPVRICTGEGGCPPRLLKSRFLKYVILQ
;
A
#
# COMPACT_ATOMS: atom_id res chain seq x y z
N MET A 1 39.88 -7.16 -14.69
CA MET A 1 39.07 -6.62 -15.80
C MET A 1 38.93 -5.12 -15.63
N GLU A 2 39.11 -4.34 -16.70
CA GLU A 2 38.72 -2.93 -16.71
C GLU A 2 37.20 -2.83 -16.53
N SER A 3 36.70 -1.86 -15.79
CA SER A 3 35.25 -1.64 -15.64
C SER A 3 34.69 -1.08 -16.95
N MET A 4 34.41 -1.97 -17.90
CA MET A 4 33.66 -1.64 -19.10
C MET A 4 32.20 -1.47 -18.66
N GLY A 5 31.67 -0.26 -18.75
CA GLY A 5 30.25 -0.03 -18.47
C GLY A 5 29.43 -0.92 -19.40
N HIS A 6 28.63 -1.83 -18.84
CA HIS A 6 27.71 -2.66 -19.61
C HIS A 6 26.36 -1.97 -19.67
N LEU A 7 25.87 -1.74 -20.90
CA LEU A 7 24.53 -1.22 -21.15
C LEU A 7 23.66 -2.35 -21.68
N THR A 8 22.76 -2.86 -20.85
CA THR A 8 21.75 -3.84 -21.23
C THR A 8 20.38 -3.14 -21.38
N PRO A 9 19.61 -3.44 -22.45
CA PRO A 9 18.26 -2.91 -22.58
C PRO A 9 17.40 -3.29 -21.37
N SER A 10 16.63 -2.33 -20.84
CA SER A 10 15.78 -2.49 -19.65
C SER A 10 16.50 -2.61 -18.30
N ALA A 11 17.82 -2.40 -18.24
CA ALA A 11 18.51 -2.26 -16.96
C ALA A 11 18.27 -0.89 -16.32
N LEU A 12 18.08 -0.91 -15.00
CA LEU A 12 17.97 0.29 -14.20
C LEU A 12 19.35 0.76 -13.75
N SER A 13 19.56 2.07 -13.72
CA SER A 13 20.67 2.68 -13.01
C SER A 13 20.30 2.93 -11.54
N VAL A 14 21.30 3.20 -10.70
CA VAL A 14 21.06 3.57 -9.28
C VAL A 14 20.17 4.81 -9.17
N LYS A 15 20.26 5.75 -10.12
CA LYS A 15 19.43 6.97 -10.15
C LYS A 15 17.97 6.71 -10.52
N ASP A 16 17.67 5.59 -11.15
CA ASP A 16 16.31 5.23 -11.55
C ASP A 16 15.51 4.60 -10.39
N LEU A 17 16.18 4.27 -9.29
CA LEU A 17 15.58 3.76 -8.06
C LEU A 17 15.09 4.92 -7.16
N PRO A 18 14.02 4.70 -6.38
CA PRO A 18 13.47 5.71 -5.47
C PRO A 18 14.42 6.06 -4.31
N TRP A 19 15.23 5.10 -3.87
CA TRP A 19 16.19 5.28 -2.78
C TRP A 19 17.60 5.02 -3.29
N GLN A 20 18.50 5.97 -3.08
CA GLN A 20 19.92 5.89 -3.42
C GLN A 20 20.74 5.77 -2.14
N ILE A 21 21.76 4.92 -2.15
CA ILE A 21 22.64 4.74 -1.02
C ILE A 21 23.81 5.72 -1.13
N LEU A 22 23.86 6.67 -0.20
CA LEU A 22 25.01 7.51 0.02
C LEU A 22 26.03 6.76 0.85
N TRP A 23 27.24 6.63 0.33
CA TRP A 23 28.35 5.98 1.02
C TRP A 23 29.61 6.84 0.94
N SER A 24 30.29 7.01 2.07
CA SER A 24 31.55 7.73 2.16
C SER A 24 32.71 6.77 2.37
N LYS A 25 33.66 6.76 1.43
CA LYS A 25 34.88 5.96 1.50
C LYS A 25 35.77 6.32 2.69
N GLU A 26 35.81 7.59 3.08
CA GLU A 26 36.69 8.09 4.14
C GLU A 26 36.23 7.64 5.53
N LYS A 27 34.92 7.53 5.74
CA LYS A 27 34.34 7.14 7.04
C LYS A 27 34.17 5.63 7.19
N CYS A 28 34.11 4.89 6.08
CA CYS A 28 33.78 3.48 6.10
C CYS A 28 34.97 2.61 6.52
N THR A 29 34.77 1.78 7.54
CA THR A 29 35.76 0.79 8.02
C THR A 29 35.59 -0.60 7.39
N LEU A 30 34.67 -0.75 6.42
CA LEU A 30 34.43 -2.00 5.69
C LEU A 30 34.06 -3.21 6.59
N CYS A 31 33.35 -2.97 7.69
CA CYS A 31 32.94 -4.02 8.63
C CYS A 31 31.82 -4.95 8.11
N GLY A 32 31.11 -4.59 7.03
CA GLY A 32 30.03 -5.39 6.46
C GLY A 32 28.70 -5.42 7.24
N SER A 33 28.59 -4.71 8.38
CA SER A 33 27.35 -4.75 9.18
C SER A 33 26.11 -4.25 8.43
N CYS A 34 26.29 -3.26 7.56
CA CYS A 34 25.20 -2.69 6.75
C CYS A 34 24.67 -3.67 5.68
N THR A 35 25.54 -4.48 5.06
CA THR A 35 25.12 -5.48 4.07
C THR A 35 24.41 -6.64 4.75
N ALA A 36 24.91 -7.07 5.93
CA ALA A 36 24.30 -8.15 6.72
C ALA A 36 22.88 -7.81 7.22
N VAL A 37 22.65 -6.58 7.68
CA VAL A 37 21.34 -6.18 8.23
C VAL A 37 20.29 -5.86 7.17
N CYS A 38 20.68 -5.69 5.90
CA CYS A 38 19.77 -5.20 4.87
C CYS A 38 18.66 -6.22 4.57
N PRO A 39 17.38 -5.94 4.88
CA PRO A 39 16.30 -6.93 4.78
C PRO A 39 15.95 -7.30 3.34
N VAL A 40 16.32 -6.44 2.39
CA VAL A 40 16.09 -6.65 0.94
C VAL A 40 17.39 -6.90 0.18
N ARG A 41 18.53 -7.00 0.87
CA ARG A 41 19.86 -7.17 0.27
C ARG A 41 20.12 -6.18 -0.86
N ALA A 42 19.81 -4.89 -0.61
CA ALA A 42 19.94 -3.82 -1.58
C ALA A 42 21.39 -3.39 -1.85
N ILE A 43 22.32 -3.81 -0.99
CA ILE A 43 23.71 -3.37 -0.99
C ILE A 43 24.65 -4.55 -0.82
N ASP A 44 25.76 -4.53 -1.55
CA ASP A 44 26.83 -5.53 -1.54
C ASP A 44 28.20 -4.86 -1.36
N LEU A 45 29.21 -5.65 -0.95
CA LEU A 45 30.60 -5.18 -0.93
C LEU A 45 31.21 -5.31 -2.33
N GLY A 46 31.70 -4.19 -2.86
CA GLY A 46 32.31 -4.08 -4.17
C GLY A 46 33.83 -3.88 -4.12
N VAL A 47 34.53 -4.39 -5.13
CA VAL A 47 35.96 -4.11 -5.35
C VAL A 47 36.09 -3.29 -6.63
N HIS A 48 36.64 -2.10 -6.50
CA HIS A 48 36.73 -1.14 -7.58
C HIS A 48 38.18 -0.85 -7.95
N ARG A 49 38.43 -0.78 -9.25
CA ARG A 49 39.73 -0.38 -9.79
C ARG A 49 39.61 1.00 -10.41
N LYS A 50 40.37 1.98 -9.89
CA LYS A 50 40.41 3.35 -10.40
C LYS A 50 41.77 3.64 -11.02
N ARG A 51 41.78 4.00 -12.31
CA ARG A 51 42.96 4.53 -12.98
C ARG A 51 43.21 5.95 -12.48
N SER A 52 44.39 6.19 -11.90
CA SER A 52 44.89 7.51 -11.51
C SER A 52 45.98 7.91 -12.49
N LEU A 53 45.77 9.01 -13.20
CA LEU A 53 46.79 9.61 -14.06
C LEU A 53 47.55 10.66 -13.26
N GLN A 54 48.83 10.43 -13.02
CA GLN A 54 49.73 11.48 -12.58
C GLN A 54 50.28 12.15 -13.84
N VAL A 55 49.78 13.34 -14.13
CA VAL A 55 50.26 14.16 -15.26
C VAL A 55 51.32 15.10 -14.69
N PRO A 56 52.62 14.89 -14.95
CA PRO A 56 53.64 15.84 -14.55
C PRO A 56 53.41 17.18 -15.27
N VAL A 57 53.79 18.28 -14.62
CA VAL A 57 53.71 19.62 -15.21
C VAL A 57 54.82 19.73 -16.27
N GLY A 58 54.48 19.49 -17.53
CA GLY A 58 55.41 19.50 -18.66
C GLY A 58 55.09 18.40 -19.68
N LEU A 59 55.48 18.60 -20.94
CA LEU A 59 55.25 17.66 -22.05
C LEU A 59 56.39 16.64 -22.24
N GLU A 60 57.43 16.70 -21.41
CA GLU A 60 58.67 15.92 -21.60
C GLU A 60 58.50 14.42 -21.32
N ASN A 61 57.58 14.03 -20.43
CA ASN A 61 57.38 12.65 -20.02
C ASN A 61 55.94 12.16 -20.29
N ARG A 62 55.81 10.95 -20.86
CA ARG A 62 54.50 10.30 -21.01
C ARG A 62 53.93 9.97 -19.62
N PRO A 63 52.67 10.29 -19.33
CA PRO A 63 52.08 10.01 -18.02
C PRO A 63 52.00 8.51 -17.76
N GLY A 64 52.49 8.09 -16.59
CA GLY A 64 52.40 6.70 -16.13
C GLY A 64 50.96 6.33 -15.78
N ASN A 65 50.54 5.12 -16.18
CA ASN A 65 49.24 4.58 -15.79
C ASN A 65 49.35 3.89 -14.43
N LEU A 66 48.95 4.59 -13.37
CA LEU A 66 48.80 3.99 -12.05
C LEU A 66 47.35 3.52 -11.87
N PHE A 67 47.18 2.29 -11.38
CA PHE A 67 45.88 1.76 -11.03
C PHE A 67 45.81 1.58 -9.52
N SER A 68 44.86 2.25 -8.89
CA SER A 68 44.53 2.07 -7.48
C SER A 68 43.34 1.12 -7.34
N ILE A 69 43.37 0.25 -6.33
CA ILE A 69 42.24 -0.61 -5.97
C ILE A 69 41.63 -0.05 -4.69
N TYR A 70 40.31 -0.02 -4.62
CA TYR A 70 39.60 0.32 -3.40
C TYR A 70 38.35 -0.54 -3.22
N HIS A 71 37.97 -0.76 -1.97
CA HIS A 71 36.76 -1.48 -1.60
C HIS A 71 35.64 -0.48 -1.30
N GLY A 72 34.41 -0.85 -1.61
CA GLY A 72 33.26 0.00 -1.41
C GLY A 72 31.96 -0.75 -1.25
N ILE A 73 30.86 0.00 -1.25
CA ILE A 73 29.51 -0.54 -1.18
C ILE A 73 28.82 -0.25 -2.50
N ASP A 74 28.34 -1.30 -3.16
CA ASP A 74 27.55 -1.22 -4.38
C ASP A 74 26.07 -1.39 -4.07
N GLN A 75 25.24 -0.56 -4.69
CA GLN A 75 23.80 -0.70 -4.61
C GLN A 75 23.29 -1.54 -5.78
N ARG A 76 22.51 -2.58 -5.49
CA ARG A 76 21.82 -3.38 -6.51
C ARG A 76 20.78 -2.56 -7.23
N THR A 77 20.71 -2.73 -8.55
CA THR A 77 19.72 -2.07 -9.41
C THR A 77 18.53 -2.96 -9.76
N ASP A 78 18.56 -4.24 -9.39
CA ASP A 78 17.48 -5.19 -9.66
C ASP A 78 16.17 -4.78 -8.96
N PRO A 79 15.01 -4.82 -9.65
CA PRO A 79 13.72 -4.49 -9.04
C PRO A 79 13.37 -5.32 -7.79
N ALA A 80 13.86 -6.56 -7.73
CA ALA A 80 13.65 -7.47 -6.60
C ALA A 80 14.37 -7.00 -5.32
N HIS A 81 15.57 -6.43 -5.46
CA HIS A 81 16.44 -6.01 -4.36
C HIS A 81 16.45 -4.49 -4.16
N ALA A 82 15.53 -3.76 -4.81
CA ALA A 82 15.46 -2.31 -4.71
C ALA A 82 15.35 -1.85 -3.25
N CYS A 83 16.17 -0.85 -2.89
CA CYS A 83 16.17 -0.27 -1.55
C CYS A 83 14.80 0.34 -1.21
N VAL A 84 14.33 0.11 0.02
CA VAL A 84 13.03 0.57 0.53
C VAL A 84 13.14 1.73 1.53
N GLY A 85 14.33 2.28 1.76
CA GLY A 85 14.51 3.43 2.64
C GLY A 85 14.39 3.14 4.15
N CYS A 86 14.46 1.88 4.59
CA CYS A 86 14.25 1.51 6.00
C CYS A 86 15.30 2.04 7.00
N GLY A 87 16.43 2.59 6.54
CA GLY A 87 17.44 3.20 7.41
C GLY A 87 18.27 2.26 8.29
N MET A 88 18.05 0.94 8.25
CA MET A 88 18.80 -0.02 9.09
C MET A 88 20.32 0.04 8.87
N CYS A 89 20.75 0.32 7.64
CA CYS A 89 22.18 0.49 7.32
C CYS A 89 22.80 1.68 8.05
N THR A 90 22.05 2.78 8.23
CA THR A 90 22.49 3.95 9.00
C THR A 90 22.57 3.64 10.49
N LEU A 91 21.55 2.94 11.02
CA LEU A 91 21.48 2.59 12.44
C LEU A 91 22.63 1.67 12.88
N VAL A 92 23.03 0.72 12.03
CA VAL A 92 24.10 -0.24 12.37
C VAL A 92 25.50 0.31 12.09
N CYS A 93 25.64 1.43 11.37
CA CYS A 93 26.95 1.94 10.98
C CYS A 93 27.60 2.73 12.12
N PRO A 94 28.73 2.27 12.70
CA PRO A 94 29.34 2.95 13.85
C PRO A 94 29.87 4.34 13.51
N ASN A 95 30.24 4.58 12.24
CA ASN A 95 30.86 5.82 11.78
C ASN A 95 29.90 6.73 10.98
N GLY A 96 28.63 6.35 10.84
CA GLY A 96 27.67 7.07 10.01
C GLY A 96 28.12 7.20 8.53
N ALA A 97 28.79 6.17 8.01
CA ALA A 97 29.39 6.18 6.67
C ALA A 97 28.40 5.88 5.54
N ILE A 98 27.17 5.46 5.87
CA ILE A 98 26.15 5.03 4.89
C ILE A 98 24.75 5.52 5.28
N ALA A 99 23.99 6.02 4.30
CA ALA A 99 22.59 6.37 4.48
C ALA A 99 21.75 6.22 3.19
N PRO A 100 20.47 5.82 3.30
CA PRO A 100 19.54 5.90 2.18
C PRO A 100 19.03 7.34 2.03
N MET A 101 19.10 7.87 0.81
CA MET A 101 18.54 9.16 0.41
C MET A 101 17.43 8.94 -0.61
N HIS A 102 16.30 9.62 -0.45
CA HIS A 102 15.22 9.59 -1.42
C HIS A 102 15.59 10.42 -2.66
N ALA A 103 15.37 9.87 -3.85
CA ALA A 103 15.58 10.60 -5.09
C ALA A 103 14.52 11.69 -5.28
N GLU A 104 14.91 12.87 -5.75
CA GLU A 104 13.95 13.96 -6.02
C GLU A 104 13.11 13.71 -7.28
N GLY A 105 13.59 12.88 -8.19
CA GLY A 105 12.94 12.57 -9.47
C GLY A 105 11.91 11.44 -9.39
N ILE A 106 11.09 11.34 -10.45
CA ILE A 106 10.17 10.23 -10.67
C ILE A 106 10.99 8.95 -10.91
N ASP A 107 10.80 7.94 -10.05
CA ASP A 107 11.46 6.65 -10.20
C ASP A 107 11.01 5.94 -11.50
N LYS A 108 11.95 5.28 -12.18
CA LYS A 108 11.63 4.42 -13.34
C LYS A 108 11.44 2.97 -12.93
N LEU A 109 11.71 2.63 -11.68
CA LEU A 109 11.46 1.32 -11.10
C LEU A 109 10.02 0.88 -11.35
N ARG A 110 9.03 1.77 -11.18
CA ARG A 110 7.59 1.51 -11.44
C ARG A 110 7.29 0.77 -12.75
N PHE A 111 8.01 1.06 -13.83
CA PHE A 111 7.82 0.44 -15.14
C PHE A 111 8.41 -0.95 -15.24
N HIS A 112 9.37 -1.27 -14.35
CA HIS A 112 10.13 -2.51 -14.32
C HIS A 112 9.74 -3.41 -13.14
N VAL A 113 8.79 -2.99 -12.29
CA VAL A 113 8.34 -3.78 -11.12
C VAL A 113 7.58 -5.05 -11.55
N ASN A 114 6.80 -4.98 -12.63
CA ASN A 114 5.94 -6.08 -13.08
C ASN A 114 6.58 -6.83 -14.27
N GLN A 115 7.78 -7.37 -14.07
CA GLN A 115 8.44 -8.18 -15.09
C GLN A 115 7.58 -9.41 -15.42
N GLY A 116 7.49 -9.76 -16.70
CA GLY A 116 6.67 -10.87 -17.17
C GLY A 116 5.16 -10.62 -17.11
N GLY A 117 4.72 -9.37 -16.90
CA GLY A 117 3.29 -9.02 -16.80
C GLY A 117 2.64 -9.45 -15.47
N GLU A 118 3.40 -10.06 -14.57
CA GLU A 118 2.90 -10.46 -13.27
C GLU A 118 2.98 -9.29 -12.28
N PRO A 119 1.89 -8.98 -11.56
CA PRO A 119 1.96 -7.99 -10.50
C PRO A 119 2.88 -8.46 -9.37
N ARG A 120 3.73 -7.57 -8.85
CA ARG A 120 4.62 -7.88 -7.70
C ARG A 120 3.82 -8.44 -6.52
N ARG A 121 4.06 -9.72 -6.18
CA ARG A 121 3.34 -10.48 -5.13
C ARG A 121 4.05 -10.42 -3.76
N ARG A 122 4.40 -9.22 -3.27
CA ARG A 122 4.94 -9.09 -1.91
C ARG A 122 3.78 -8.87 -0.94
N GLY A 123 3.62 -9.78 0.03
CA GLY A 123 2.51 -9.80 0.97
C GLY A 123 2.30 -8.45 1.67
N GLY A 124 1.06 -7.97 1.64
CA GLY A 124 0.63 -6.69 2.17
C GLY A 124 -0.48 -6.08 1.30
N ARG A 125 -1.37 -5.29 1.91
CA ARG A 125 -2.23 -4.36 1.16
C ARG A 125 -1.29 -3.47 0.34
N ARG A 126 -1.52 -3.36 -0.97
CA ARG A 126 -0.76 -2.43 -1.80
C ARG A 126 -0.89 -1.04 -1.16
N ASN A 127 0.17 -0.54 -0.53
CA ASN A 127 0.27 0.86 -0.09
C ASN A 127 0.48 1.75 -1.32
N ASN A 128 -0.37 1.58 -2.35
CA ASN A 128 -0.45 2.52 -3.44
C ASN A 128 -1.37 3.65 -2.96
N PRO A 129 -0.89 4.91 -2.85
CA PRO A 129 -1.74 6.03 -2.49
C PRO A 129 -2.80 6.35 -3.56
N ASP A 130 -2.70 5.81 -4.77
CA ASP A 130 -3.69 6.03 -5.82
C ASP A 130 -5.06 5.43 -5.44
N SER A 131 -6.05 6.29 -5.15
CA SER A 131 -7.45 5.89 -5.02
C SER A 131 -8.15 5.91 -6.38
N VAL A 132 -9.04 4.95 -6.62
CA VAL A 132 -9.95 5.00 -7.78
C VAL A 132 -10.86 6.22 -7.70
N LEU A 133 -11.23 6.65 -6.48
CA LEU A 133 -12.08 7.81 -6.28
C LEU A 133 -11.45 9.11 -6.80
N ASP A 134 -10.12 9.24 -6.73
CA ASP A 134 -9.40 10.42 -7.23
C ASP A 134 -9.43 10.52 -8.77
N LYS A 135 -9.76 9.42 -9.45
CA LYS A 135 -9.85 9.34 -10.91
C LYS A 135 -11.27 9.56 -11.42
N ILE A 136 -12.26 9.59 -10.53
CA ILE A 136 -13.67 9.82 -10.87
C ILE A 136 -13.97 11.31 -10.77
N LYS A 137 -14.49 11.89 -11.86
CA LYS A 137 -15.00 13.27 -11.87
C LYS A 137 -16.52 13.24 -11.82
N PHE A 138 -17.09 13.74 -10.73
CA PHE A 138 -18.52 14.00 -10.65
C PHE A 138 -18.83 15.29 -11.43
N VAL A 139 -19.59 15.17 -12.51
CA VAL A 139 -20.17 16.31 -13.23
C VAL A 139 -21.55 16.62 -12.67
N ARG A 140 -22.03 17.86 -12.87
CA ARG A 140 -23.40 18.22 -12.49
C ARG A 140 -24.39 17.35 -13.28
N ILE A 141 -25.46 16.92 -12.61
CA ILE A 141 -26.56 16.21 -13.27
C ILE A 141 -27.06 17.02 -14.47
N SER A 142 -27.32 16.35 -15.60
CA SER A 142 -27.76 17.04 -16.80
C SER A 142 -29.15 17.64 -16.55
N MET A 143 -29.34 18.90 -16.88
CA MET A 143 -30.66 19.56 -16.89
C MET A 143 -31.53 19.08 -18.09
N LEU A 144 -31.25 17.88 -18.61
CA LEU A 144 -31.84 17.33 -19.84
C LEU A 144 -32.94 16.31 -19.56
N THR A 145 -33.23 16.00 -18.30
CA THR A 145 -34.46 15.26 -17.96
C THR A 145 -35.63 16.25 -17.98
N ASP A 146 -36.71 15.89 -18.67
CA ASP A 146 -37.98 16.61 -18.61
C ASP A 146 -38.97 15.77 -17.75
N PRO A 147 -39.34 16.21 -16.54
CA PRO A 147 -39.01 17.49 -15.92
C PRO A 147 -37.59 17.53 -15.33
N ALA A 148 -37.06 18.74 -15.20
CA ALA A 148 -35.77 18.96 -14.56
C ALA A 148 -35.83 18.47 -13.10
N LEU A 149 -34.89 17.60 -12.71
CA LEU A 149 -34.73 17.12 -11.34
C LEU A 149 -34.30 18.30 -10.44
N ASP A 150 -35.28 19.05 -9.94
CA ASP A 150 -35.11 20.09 -8.94
C ASP A 150 -34.98 19.44 -7.56
N ALA A 151 -33.84 19.65 -6.90
CA ALA A 151 -33.56 19.13 -5.55
C ALA A 151 -34.54 19.67 -4.49
N GLY A 152 -35.26 20.76 -4.77
CA GLY A 152 -36.34 21.28 -3.92
C GLY A 152 -37.72 20.69 -4.22
N ARG A 153 -37.91 19.98 -5.35
CA ARG A 153 -39.19 19.34 -5.74
C ARG A 153 -39.18 17.82 -5.62
N HIS A 154 -38.00 17.22 -5.52
CA HIS A 154 -37.84 15.78 -5.43
C HIS A 154 -37.25 15.43 -4.06
N GLU A 155 -37.99 14.62 -3.31
CA GLU A 155 -37.49 14.02 -2.09
C GLU A 155 -36.56 12.87 -2.46
N PHE A 156 -35.29 12.99 -2.11
CA PHE A 156 -34.33 11.89 -2.24
C PHE A 156 -34.28 11.14 -0.91
N GLU A 157 -34.73 9.90 -0.92
CA GLU A 157 -34.54 9.02 0.22
C GLU A 157 -33.12 8.47 0.21
N LEU A 158 -32.35 8.76 1.26
CA LEU A 158 -30.98 8.26 1.42
C LEU A 158 -30.94 6.80 1.86
N ARG A 159 -32.08 6.14 2.11
CA ARG A 159 -32.12 4.75 2.57
C ARG A 159 -32.06 3.79 1.38
N THR A 160 -31.43 2.64 1.60
CA THR A 160 -31.36 1.56 0.61
C THR A 160 -31.69 0.23 1.25
N LEU A 161 -32.14 -0.73 0.45
CA LEU A 161 -32.46 -2.07 0.89
C LEU A 161 -31.22 -2.96 0.80
N LEU A 162 -30.85 -3.58 1.93
CA LEU A 162 -29.80 -4.58 2.02
C LEU A 162 -30.40 -5.94 2.37
N GLY A 163 -30.22 -6.90 1.46
CA GLY A 163 -30.67 -8.27 1.63
C GLY A 163 -30.88 -8.96 0.30
N ARG A 164 -31.27 -10.23 0.34
CA ARG A 164 -31.66 -10.97 -0.87
C ARG A 164 -33.14 -10.69 -1.14
N VAL A 165 -33.44 -10.10 -2.29
CA VAL A 165 -34.81 -9.94 -2.77
C VAL A 165 -35.17 -11.17 -3.59
N LEU A 166 -36.28 -11.83 -3.26
CA LEU A 166 -36.79 -12.96 -4.05
C LEU A 166 -37.41 -12.46 -5.37
N PRO A 167 -37.40 -13.28 -6.43
CA PRO A 167 -38.21 -13.03 -7.61
C PRO A 167 -39.70 -12.84 -7.23
N PRO A 168 -40.47 -12.02 -7.96
CA PRO A 168 -41.86 -11.71 -7.61
C PRO A 168 -42.77 -12.93 -7.43
N GLU A 169 -42.61 -13.96 -8.27
CA GLU A 169 -43.40 -15.19 -8.22
C GLU A 169 -43.12 -16.00 -6.93
N GLU A 170 -41.84 -16.15 -6.57
CA GLU A 170 -41.42 -16.84 -5.35
C GLU A 170 -41.85 -16.08 -4.10
N MET A 171 -41.78 -14.75 -4.13
CA MET A 171 -42.22 -13.89 -3.03
C MET A 171 -43.73 -14.02 -2.78
N LEU A 172 -44.55 -14.02 -3.84
CA LEU A 172 -45.99 -14.22 -3.74
C LEU A 172 -46.34 -15.60 -3.20
N LYS A 173 -45.61 -16.64 -3.64
CA LYS A 173 -45.78 -18.01 -3.15
C LYS A 173 -45.43 -18.11 -1.66
N ALA A 174 -44.24 -17.63 -1.27
CA ALA A 174 -43.80 -17.62 0.12
C ALA A 174 -44.76 -16.82 1.02
N SER A 175 -45.26 -15.67 0.56
CA SER A 175 -46.23 -14.87 1.32
C SER A 175 -47.58 -15.58 1.50
N ARG A 176 -48.04 -16.35 0.51
CA ARG A 176 -49.31 -17.12 0.62
C ARG A 176 -49.16 -18.34 1.51
N GLU A 177 -48.02 -19.01 1.43
CA GLU A 177 -47.73 -20.26 2.15
C GLU A 177 -47.16 -20.00 3.56
N ASN A 178 -47.01 -18.74 3.98
CA ASN A 178 -46.24 -18.35 5.18
C ASN A 178 -44.83 -18.99 5.21
N GLY A 179 -44.24 -19.13 4.00
CA GLY A 179 -42.91 -19.67 3.80
C GLY A 179 -41.81 -18.74 4.27
N TRP A 180 -40.60 -19.27 4.38
CA TRP A 180 -39.43 -18.49 4.77
C TRP A 180 -39.09 -17.45 3.69
N MET A 181 -38.94 -16.20 4.10
CA MET A 181 -38.51 -15.10 3.24
C MET A 181 -37.18 -14.54 3.74
N PRO A 182 -36.17 -14.34 2.87
CA PRO A 182 -34.89 -13.79 3.28
C PRO A 182 -35.08 -12.39 3.89
N PRO A 183 -34.33 -12.06 4.97
CA PRO A 183 -34.45 -10.77 5.62
C PRO A 183 -33.90 -9.66 4.72
N VAL A 184 -34.74 -8.67 4.42
CA VAL A 184 -34.36 -7.41 3.77
C VAL A 184 -34.45 -6.30 4.82
N ARG A 185 -33.42 -5.46 4.89
CA ARG A 185 -33.34 -4.36 5.86
C ARG A 185 -33.15 -3.04 5.13
N GLU A 186 -33.87 -2.01 5.56
CA GLU A 186 -33.53 -0.64 5.21
C GLU A 186 -32.29 -0.20 6.00
N ILE A 187 -31.30 0.29 5.27
CA ILE A 187 -30.05 0.78 5.82
C ILE A 187 -29.71 2.15 5.23
N TYR A 188 -28.93 2.92 5.95
CA TYR A 188 -28.15 3.99 5.36
C TYR A 188 -27.11 3.34 4.44
N PRO A 189 -26.72 3.94 3.29
CA PRO A 189 -25.77 3.39 2.32
C PRO A 189 -24.32 3.40 2.83
N LEU A 190 -24.16 3.11 4.12
CA LEU A 190 -22.93 2.89 4.84
C LEU A 190 -23.12 1.63 5.68
N VAL A 191 -22.27 0.64 5.44
CA VAL A 191 -22.17 -0.55 6.27
C VAL A 191 -20.76 -0.61 6.82
N ILE A 192 -20.65 -0.82 8.13
CA ILE A 192 -19.35 -1.08 8.74
C ILE A 192 -19.02 -2.55 8.51
N GLY A 193 -18.05 -2.81 7.63
CA GLY A 193 -17.51 -4.16 7.46
C GLY A 193 -16.70 -4.54 8.71
N SER A 194 -17.11 -5.59 9.42
CA SER A 194 -16.28 -6.13 10.51
C SER A 194 -15.41 -7.27 10.02
N MET A 195 -14.34 -7.45 10.77
CA MET A 195 -13.39 -8.51 10.58
C MET A 195 -13.86 -9.78 11.32
N SER A 196 -13.17 -10.89 11.10
CA SER A 196 -13.38 -12.13 11.86
C SER A 196 -13.24 -11.89 13.37
N PHE A 197 -13.89 -12.72 14.19
CA PHE A 197 -13.92 -12.57 15.65
C PHE A 197 -12.54 -12.31 16.27
N GLY A 198 -11.50 -13.01 15.81
CA GLY A 198 -10.12 -12.87 16.30
C GLY A 198 -9.30 -11.69 15.74
N ALA A 199 -9.84 -10.94 14.77
CA ALA A 199 -9.13 -9.83 14.14
C ALA A 199 -9.33 -8.49 14.86
N LEU A 200 -10.28 -8.41 15.80
CA LEU A 200 -10.54 -7.22 16.61
C LEU A 200 -10.38 -7.54 18.10
N SER A 201 -9.81 -6.62 18.86
CA SER A 201 -9.76 -6.74 20.31
C SER A 201 -11.17 -6.57 20.91
N PRO A 202 -11.44 -7.10 22.12
CA PRO A 202 -12.73 -6.92 22.79
C PRO A 202 -13.16 -5.44 22.93
N ASN A 203 -12.22 -4.56 23.26
CA ASN A 203 -12.50 -3.12 23.39
C ASN A 203 -12.87 -2.48 22.04
N MET A 204 -12.28 -2.96 20.93
CA MET A 204 -12.63 -2.48 19.59
C MET A 204 -14.06 -2.89 19.21
N TRP A 205 -14.47 -4.12 19.55
CA TRP A 205 -15.85 -4.59 19.36
C TRP A 205 -16.86 -3.72 20.11
N GLU A 206 -16.56 -3.41 21.39
CA GLU A 206 -17.43 -2.54 22.20
C GLU A 206 -17.48 -1.11 21.63
N GLY A 207 -16.34 -0.54 21.26
CA GLY A 207 -16.28 0.81 20.66
C GLY A 207 -17.04 0.91 19.34
N LEU A 208 -16.90 -0.07 18.45
CA LEU A 208 -17.67 -0.15 17.22
C LEU A 208 -19.18 -0.23 17.51
N GLN A 209 -19.56 -1.07 18.47
CA GLN A 209 -20.97 -1.21 18.83
C GLN A 209 -21.56 0.08 19.41
N MET A 210 -20.80 0.80 20.25
CA MET A 210 -21.21 2.10 20.79
C MET A 210 -21.39 3.12 19.66
N GLY A 211 -20.46 3.18 18.71
CA GLY A 211 -20.57 4.06 17.55
C GLY A 211 -21.82 3.76 16.71
N VAL A 212 -22.06 2.48 16.39
CA VAL A 212 -23.25 2.08 15.62
C VAL A 212 -24.54 2.36 16.39
N ALA A 213 -24.56 2.10 17.70
CA ALA A 213 -25.71 2.39 18.54
C ALA A 213 -26.00 3.90 18.57
N TYR A 214 -24.98 4.75 18.72
CA TYR A 214 -25.12 6.20 18.67
C TYR A 214 -25.69 6.68 17.33
N LEU A 215 -25.17 6.17 16.21
CA LEU A 215 -25.69 6.51 14.88
C LEU A 215 -27.17 6.17 14.73
N ASN A 216 -27.61 5.03 15.26
CA ASN A 216 -29.00 4.59 15.13
C ASN A 216 -29.95 5.25 16.14
N GLU A 217 -29.56 5.32 17.42
CA GLU A 217 -30.44 5.76 18.52
C GLU A 217 -30.45 7.28 18.68
N GLU A 218 -29.32 7.96 18.47
CA GLU A 218 -29.20 9.42 18.66
C GLU A 218 -29.31 10.20 17.35
N LEU A 219 -28.64 9.74 16.27
CA LEU A 219 -28.67 10.44 14.98
C LEU A 219 -29.77 9.97 14.03
N GLY A 220 -30.52 8.92 14.40
CA GLY A 220 -31.57 8.35 13.54
C GLY A 220 -31.06 7.81 12.20
N MET A 221 -29.76 7.52 12.10
CA MET A 221 -29.12 6.99 10.89
C MET A 221 -29.08 5.45 10.96
N PRO A 222 -29.81 4.73 10.09
CA PRO A 222 -29.91 3.27 10.15
C PRO A 222 -28.65 2.56 9.63
N VAL A 223 -27.53 2.70 10.33
CA VAL A 223 -26.24 2.08 10.00
C VAL A 223 -26.17 0.67 10.59
N ARG A 224 -25.59 -0.27 9.85
CA ARG A 224 -25.39 -1.65 10.31
C ARG A 224 -23.92 -2.02 10.27
N ILE A 225 -23.58 -3.01 11.09
CA ILE A 225 -22.25 -3.61 11.15
C ILE A 225 -22.35 -5.11 10.83
N CYS A 226 -21.52 -5.62 9.93
CA CYS A 226 -21.53 -7.04 9.55
C CYS A 226 -20.39 -7.79 10.21
N THR A 227 -20.60 -8.98 10.78
CA THR A 227 -19.50 -9.81 11.34
C THR A 227 -18.87 -10.70 10.28
N GLY A 228 -17.56 -10.96 10.39
CA GLY A 228 -16.90 -12.02 9.61
C GLY A 228 -16.96 -13.38 10.29
N GLU A 229 -16.01 -14.26 9.94
CA GLU A 229 -15.90 -15.61 10.51
C GLU A 229 -15.79 -15.60 12.04
N GLY A 230 -16.53 -16.49 12.70
CA GLY A 230 -16.56 -16.60 14.16
C GLY A 230 -17.51 -15.64 14.87
N GLY A 231 -18.25 -14.79 14.13
CA GLY A 231 -19.31 -13.96 14.67
C GLY A 231 -18.80 -12.82 15.55
N CYS A 232 -19.40 -12.65 16.73
CA CYS A 232 -19.07 -11.58 17.66
C CYS A 232 -18.86 -12.09 19.11
N PRO A 233 -18.26 -11.28 20.00
CA PRO A 233 -18.03 -11.68 21.38
C PRO A 233 -19.30 -12.15 22.10
N PRO A 234 -19.23 -13.20 22.96
CA PRO A 234 -20.41 -13.73 23.66
C PRO A 234 -21.19 -12.69 24.47
N ARG A 235 -20.50 -11.67 24.98
CA ARG A 235 -21.12 -10.54 25.69
C ARG A 235 -21.99 -9.69 24.74
N LEU A 236 -21.58 -9.50 23.50
CA LEU A 236 -22.34 -8.77 22.50
C LEU A 236 -23.55 -9.56 22.00
N LEU A 237 -23.45 -10.89 21.89
CA LEU A 237 -24.59 -11.75 21.55
C LEU A 237 -25.76 -11.66 22.54
N LYS A 238 -25.48 -11.32 23.80
CA LYS A 238 -26.51 -11.10 24.84
C LYS A 238 -26.97 -9.65 24.95
N SER A 239 -26.37 -8.76 24.17
CA SER A 239 -26.64 -7.33 24.24
C SER A 239 -27.88 -6.96 23.42
N ARG A 240 -28.66 -6.00 23.92
CA ARG A 240 -29.78 -5.40 23.18
C ARG A 240 -29.33 -4.76 21.86
N PHE A 241 -28.05 -4.39 21.76
CA PHE A 241 -27.49 -3.72 20.59
C PHE A 241 -27.15 -4.68 19.45
N LEU A 242 -27.29 -6.00 19.67
CA LEU A 242 -27.14 -7.02 18.62
C LEU A 242 -28.09 -6.78 17.43
N LYS A 243 -29.23 -6.10 17.65
CA LYS A 243 -30.15 -5.69 16.58
C LYS A 243 -29.49 -4.89 15.46
N TYR A 244 -28.36 -4.21 15.73
CA TYR A 244 -27.60 -3.43 14.74
C TYR A 244 -26.53 -4.24 14.00
N VAL A 245 -26.33 -5.50 14.41
CA VAL A 245 -25.31 -6.39 13.87
C VAL A 245 -25.96 -7.38 12.90
N ILE A 246 -25.37 -7.51 11.72
CA ILE A 246 -25.67 -8.57 10.76
C ILE A 246 -24.67 -9.69 11.02
N LEU A 247 -25.17 -10.78 11.61
CA LEU A 247 -24.39 -12.00 11.81
C LEU A 247 -24.29 -12.78 10.49
N GLN A 248 -23.09 -13.28 10.20
CA GLN A 248 -22.81 -14.17 9.06
C GLN A 248 -22.91 -15.63 9.49
#